data_AF-A0A1Y5F2A5-F1
#
_entry.id   AF-A0A1Y5F2A5-F1
#
_cell.length_a   1.000
_cell.length_b   1.000
_cell.length_c   1.000
_cell.angle_alpha   90.00
_cell.angle_beta   90.00
_cell.angle_gamma   90.00
#
_symmetry.space_group_name_H-M   'P 1'
#
loop_
_entity.id
_entity.type
_entity.pdbx_description
1 polymer ?
#
loop_
_entity_poly.entity_id
_entity_poly.type
_entity_poly.pdbx_seq_one_letter_code
_entity_poly.pdbx_strand_id
1 'polypeptide(L)'
;MKVFLISMIIGLTSNSFAGVSDASSMIQMNSGLWEVSCKNGTNEQVSTGDILNDDICDYGGGGSMNNCFTTVTANLPSYDYNDQDEVTEIMNSCRRAGDGASACFELMTNKIPAYEYNERGEVLEILNSCQGSTRYTSQCFTKLTASIPSYEINEVNEIAEVIKACERADSYTMSCIEIIFNSTPSYDRNERVEVVKIGNSCKY
;
A
#
# COMPACT_ATOMS: atom_id res chain seq x y z
N MET A 1 -31.35 47.54 -25.55
CA MET A 1 -30.75 46.28 -26.04
C MET A 1 -30.49 45.39 -24.83
N LYS A 2 -31.19 44.26 -24.70
CA LYS A 2 -30.95 43.26 -23.64
C LYS A 2 -29.95 42.25 -24.17
N VAL A 3 -28.75 42.21 -23.61
CA VAL A 3 -27.73 41.22 -23.92
C VAL A 3 -28.02 39.98 -23.07
N PHE A 4 -28.38 38.88 -23.73
CA PHE A 4 -28.47 37.55 -23.11
C PHE A 4 -27.05 36.98 -23.02
N LEU A 5 -26.50 36.90 -21.81
CA LEU A 5 -25.31 36.13 -21.50
C LEU A 5 -25.73 34.66 -21.33
N ILE A 6 -25.43 33.84 -22.33
CA ILE A 6 -25.52 32.39 -22.25
C ILE A 6 -24.32 31.92 -21.43
N SER A 7 -24.56 31.60 -20.15
CA SER A 7 -23.56 31.00 -19.28
C SER A 7 -23.45 29.51 -19.63
N MET A 8 -22.43 29.17 -20.40
CA MET A 8 -22.09 27.79 -20.75
C MET A 8 -21.46 27.12 -19.51
N ILE A 9 -22.25 26.33 -18.80
CA ILE A 9 -21.75 25.47 -17.72
C ILE A 9 -21.01 24.31 -18.38
N ILE A 10 -19.68 24.43 -18.47
CA ILE A 10 -18.81 23.32 -18.82
C ILE A 10 -18.69 22.44 -17.57
N GLY A 11 -19.58 21.45 -17.47
CA GLY A 11 -19.47 20.37 -16.50
C GLY A 11 -18.30 19.47 -16.89
N LEU A 12 -17.16 19.66 -16.24
CA LEU A 12 -16.09 18.67 -16.22
C LEU A 12 -16.55 17.52 -15.32
N THR A 13 -17.26 16.54 -15.88
CA THR A 13 -17.49 15.26 -15.21
C THR A 13 -16.22 14.44 -15.34
N SER A 14 -15.31 14.61 -14.38
CA SER A 14 -14.29 13.60 -14.11
C SER A 14 -15.01 12.34 -13.65
N ASN A 15 -15.25 11.42 -14.59
CA ASN A 15 -15.84 10.11 -14.31
C ASN A 15 -14.83 9.28 -13.52
N SER A 16 -14.94 9.34 -12.19
CA SER A 16 -14.29 8.38 -11.29
C SER A 16 -14.94 7.02 -11.51
N PHE A 17 -14.11 6.02 -11.83
CA PHE A 17 -14.57 4.66 -12.15
C PHE A 17 -14.61 3.79 -10.90
N ALA A 18 -15.63 2.95 -10.84
CA ALA A 18 -15.90 2.01 -9.76
C ALA A 18 -14.93 0.81 -9.75
N GLY A 19 -13.65 1.09 -9.51
CA GLY A 19 -12.74 0.10 -8.95
C GLY A 19 -12.68 0.28 -7.43
N VAL A 20 -12.00 -0.64 -6.73
CA VAL A 20 -11.67 -0.47 -5.29
C VAL A 20 -11.02 0.90 -5.02
N SER A 21 -10.33 1.45 -6.02
CA SER A 21 -9.74 2.80 -6.02
C SER A 21 -10.72 3.94 -5.74
N ASP A 22 -12.04 3.75 -5.90
CA ASP A 22 -13.09 4.71 -5.56
C ASP A 22 -14.18 4.06 -4.70
N ALA A 23 -13.80 3.24 -3.72
CA ALA A 23 -14.76 2.56 -2.84
C ALA A 23 -15.75 3.50 -2.10
N SER A 24 -15.40 4.77 -1.96
CA SER A 24 -16.27 5.82 -1.43
C SER A 24 -17.45 6.20 -2.33
N SER A 25 -17.39 5.93 -3.64
CA SER A 25 -18.48 6.21 -4.58
C SER A 25 -19.37 4.99 -4.85
N MET A 26 -18.95 3.80 -4.38
CA MET A 26 -19.74 2.57 -4.48
C MET A 26 -20.86 2.57 -3.44
N ILE A 27 -22.01 1.97 -3.77
CA ILE A 27 -23.13 1.83 -2.85
C ILE A 27 -23.12 0.40 -2.30
N GLN A 28 -22.84 0.24 -1.01
CA GLN A 28 -22.95 -1.07 -0.38
C GLN A 28 -24.42 -1.43 -0.17
N MET A 29 -24.86 -2.52 -0.79
CA MET A 29 -26.23 -3.03 -0.65
C MET A 29 -26.38 -3.92 0.58
N ASN A 30 -25.40 -4.80 0.80
CA ASN A 30 -25.25 -5.70 1.94
C ASN A 30 -23.76 -6.03 2.13
N SER A 31 -23.40 -6.71 3.22
CA SER A 31 -22.03 -7.20 3.43
C SER A 31 -21.56 -8.04 2.23
N GLY A 32 -20.47 -7.60 1.62
CA GLY A 32 -19.87 -8.21 0.43
C GLY A 32 -20.61 -8.00 -0.89
N LEU A 33 -21.70 -7.21 -0.93
CA LEU A 33 -22.51 -6.97 -2.13
C LEU A 33 -22.67 -5.47 -2.41
N TRP A 34 -22.37 -5.08 -3.64
CA TRP A 34 -22.24 -3.69 -4.05
C TRP A 34 -23.07 -3.40 -5.28
N GLU A 35 -23.63 -2.20 -5.34
CA GLU A 35 -24.15 -1.63 -6.57
C GLU A 35 -23.11 -0.68 -7.16
N VAL A 36 -22.73 -0.95 -8.40
CA VAL A 36 -21.68 -0.23 -9.13
C VAL A 36 -22.26 0.37 -10.42
N SER A 37 -22.03 1.66 -10.62
CA SER A 37 -22.40 2.35 -11.87
C SER A 37 -21.31 2.20 -12.94
N CYS A 38 -21.69 1.63 -14.08
CA CYS A 38 -20.82 1.32 -15.22
C CYS A 38 -20.76 2.46 -16.26
N LYS A 39 -19.73 2.44 -17.13
CA LYS A 39 -19.50 3.42 -18.23
C LYS A 39 -20.68 3.58 -19.17
N ASN A 40 -21.32 2.46 -19.47
CA ASN A 40 -22.48 2.35 -20.35
C ASN A 40 -23.77 2.89 -19.70
N GLY A 41 -23.71 3.36 -18.45
CA GLY A 41 -24.85 3.88 -17.69
C GLY A 41 -25.69 2.79 -17.03
N THR A 42 -25.28 1.52 -17.06
CA THR A 42 -25.94 0.45 -16.30
C THR A 42 -25.44 0.44 -14.86
N ASN A 43 -26.27 -0.05 -13.95
CA ASN A 43 -25.83 -0.44 -12.61
C ASN A 43 -25.72 -1.97 -12.57
N GLU A 44 -24.62 -2.46 -12.03
CA GLU A 44 -24.37 -3.89 -11.83
C GLU A 44 -24.28 -4.19 -10.34
N GLN A 45 -24.76 -5.38 -9.97
CA GLN A 45 -24.58 -5.92 -8.63
C GLN A 45 -23.37 -6.84 -8.65
N VAL A 46 -22.36 -6.50 -7.85
CA VAL A 46 -21.09 -7.21 -7.83
C VAL A 46 -20.67 -7.54 -6.41
N SER A 47 -19.93 -8.63 -6.25
CA SER A 47 -19.33 -8.99 -4.97
C SER A 47 -18.03 -8.24 -4.74
N THR A 48 -17.55 -8.15 -3.49
CA THR A 48 -16.19 -7.65 -3.20
C THR A 48 -15.12 -8.39 -4.01
N GLY A 49 -15.31 -9.70 -4.24
CA GLY A 49 -14.41 -10.51 -5.05
C GLY A 49 -14.38 -10.09 -6.52
N ASP A 50 -15.53 -9.77 -7.11
CA ASP A 50 -15.61 -9.30 -8.50
C ASP A 50 -14.89 -7.95 -8.64
N ILE A 51 -15.03 -7.06 -7.65
CA ILE A 51 -14.33 -5.78 -7.61
C ILE A 51 -12.81 -5.98 -7.51
N LEU A 52 -12.37 -6.92 -6.68
CA LEU A 52 -10.95 -7.25 -6.53
C LEU A 52 -10.33 -7.83 -7.79
N ASN A 53 -11.08 -8.64 -8.52
CA ASN A 53 -10.62 -9.28 -9.75
C ASN A 53 -10.76 -8.39 -10.98
N ASP A 54 -11.23 -7.14 -10.81
CA ASP A 54 -11.57 -6.24 -11.92
C ASP A 54 -12.58 -6.87 -12.89
N ASP A 55 -13.48 -7.72 -12.37
CA ASP A 55 -14.54 -8.40 -13.11
C ASP A 55 -15.85 -7.64 -12.96
N ILE A 56 -15.83 -6.36 -13.31
CA ILE A 56 -17.00 -5.46 -13.25
C ILE A 56 -17.16 -4.75 -14.59
N CYS A 57 -18.41 -4.54 -15.05
CA CYS A 57 -18.73 -3.66 -16.17
C CYS A 57 -18.05 -4.05 -17.50
N ASP A 58 -17.84 -5.35 -17.77
CA ASP A 58 -17.15 -5.88 -18.96
C ASP A 58 -15.71 -5.32 -19.16
N TYR A 59 -15.07 -4.82 -18.10
CA TYR A 59 -13.79 -4.12 -18.16
C TYR A 59 -12.63 -5.02 -17.71
N GLY A 60 -12.05 -5.82 -18.61
CA GLY A 60 -10.87 -6.65 -18.28
C GLY A 60 -9.53 -5.89 -18.28
N GLY A 61 -9.32 -4.92 -17.39
CA GLY A 61 -8.18 -4.00 -17.50
C GLY A 61 -7.71 -3.34 -16.19
N GLY A 62 -7.21 -4.16 -15.26
CA GLY A 62 -6.88 -3.78 -13.88
C GLY A 62 -5.80 -2.71 -13.73
N GLY A 63 -6.18 -1.58 -13.12
CA GLY A 63 -5.28 -0.48 -12.77
C GLY A 63 -4.51 -0.72 -11.46
N SER A 64 -3.25 -0.27 -11.45
CA SER A 64 -2.21 -0.34 -10.40
C SER A 64 -2.62 -0.02 -8.94
N MET A 65 -3.75 0.65 -8.68
CA MET A 65 -4.23 0.92 -7.31
C MET A 65 -4.82 -0.33 -6.63
N ASN A 66 -5.19 -1.34 -7.42
CA ASN A 66 -5.66 -2.62 -6.93
C ASN A 66 -4.54 -3.41 -6.22
N ASN A 67 -3.26 -3.20 -6.60
CA ASN A 67 -2.18 -4.08 -6.14
C ASN A 67 -1.98 -4.08 -4.61
N CYS A 68 -1.94 -2.91 -3.95
CA CYS A 68 -1.78 -2.89 -2.48
C CYS A 68 -2.95 -3.57 -1.77
N PHE A 69 -4.18 -3.24 -2.17
CA PHE A 69 -5.37 -3.81 -1.55
C PHE A 69 -5.47 -5.32 -1.80
N THR A 70 -5.26 -5.79 -3.04
CA THR A 70 -5.23 -7.22 -3.38
C THR A 70 -4.14 -7.96 -2.61
N THR A 71 -2.91 -7.43 -2.54
CA THR A 71 -1.80 -8.04 -1.78
C THR A 71 -2.17 -8.21 -0.31
N VAL A 72 -2.74 -7.17 0.30
CA VAL A 72 -3.12 -7.13 1.72
C VAL A 72 -4.27 -8.09 2.03
N THR A 73 -5.29 -8.11 1.19
CA THR A 73 -6.49 -8.93 1.41
C THR A 73 -6.31 -10.39 1.03
N ALA A 74 -5.23 -10.75 0.33
CA ALA A 74 -4.96 -12.13 -0.10
C ALA A 74 -4.87 -13.15 1.04
N ASN A 75 -4.51 -12.70 2.25
CA ASN A 75 -4.41 -13.55 3.45
C ASN A 75 -5.48 -13.25 4.49
N LEU A 76 -6.37 -12.29 4.23
CA LEU A 76 -7.48 -11.99 5.11
C LEU A 76 -8.69 -12.87 4.77
N PRO A 77 -9.50 -13.24 5.77
CA PRO A 77 -10.81 -13.80 5.50
C PRO A 77 -11.73 -12.73 4.91
N SER A 78 -12.65 -13.10 4.02
CA SER A 78 -13.51 -12.12 3.34
C SER A 78 -14.36 -11.27 4.27
N TYR A 79 -14.70 -11.77 5.46
CA TYR A 79 -15.47 -11.02 6.46
C TYR A 79 -14.69 -9.85 7.09
N ASP A 80 -13.38 -9.74 6.84
CA ASP A 80 -12.54 -8.66 7.34
C ASP A 80 -12.40 -7.50 6.34
N TYR A 81 -12.93 -7.66 5.12
CA TYR A 81 -12.86 -6.64 4.06
C TYR A 81 -14.10 -6.62 3.15
N ASN A 82 -15.27 -7.03 3.66
CA ASN A 82 -16.51 -7.08 2.89
C ASN A 82 -17.49 -5.95 3.23
N ASP A 83 -17.19 -5.11 4.23
CA ASP A 83 -17.96 -3.91 4.53
C ASP A 83 -17.29 -2.62 4.02
N GLN A 84 -18.10 -1.59 3.75
CA GLN A 84 -17.63 -0.37 3.08
C GLN A 84 -16.61 0.42 3.88
N ASP A 85 -16.80 0.52 5.18
CA ASP A 85 -15.85 1.14 6.08
C ASP A 85 -14.52 0.39 6.10
N GLU A 86 -14.54 -0.94 6.09
CA GLU A 86 -13.35 -1.80 6.07
C GLU A 86 -12.54 -1.64 4.78
N VAL A 87 -13.22 -1.73 3.64
CA VAL A 87 -12.59 -1.51 2.32
C VAL A 87 -11.98 -0.11 2.25
N THR A 88 -12.73 0.89 2.70
CA THR A 88 -12.28 2.29 2.72
C THR A 88 -11.08 2.48 3.64
N GLU A 89 -11.06 1.82 4.80
CA GLU A 89 -9.97 1.88 5.76
C GLU A 89 -8.67 1.30 5.17
N ILE A 90 -8.74 0.10 4.60
CA ILE A 90 -7.58 -0.56 3.95
C ILE A 90 -7.09 0.29 2.78
N MET A 91 -7.98 0.79 1.92
CA MET A 91 -7.61 1.65 0.79
C MET A 91 -6.93 2.95 1.24
N ASN A 92 -7.44 3.59 2.29
CA ASN A 92 -6.81 4.78 2.84
C ASN A 92 -5.44 4.47 3.45
N SER A 93 -5.28 3.31 4.08
CA SER A 93 -3.98 2.84 4.57
C SER A 93 -3.00 2.58 3.43
N CYS A 94 -3.42 1.91 2.35
CA CYS A 94 -2.62 1.74 1.14
C CYS A 94 -2.20 3.08 0.52
N ARG A 95 -3.10 4.06 0.44
CA ARG A 95 -2.78 5.41 -0.06
C ARG A 95 -1.76 6.13 0.84
N ARG A 96 -1.86 6.00 2.16
CA ARG A 96 -0.88 6.56 3.12
C ARG A 96 0.47 5.84 3.05
N ALA A 97 0.46 4.54 2.79
CA ALA A 97 1.66 3.72 2.60
C ALA A 97 2.47 4.15 1.36
N GLY A 98 1.80 4.64 0.32
CA GLY A 98 2.43 5.21 -0.88
C GLY A 98 2.72 4.17 -1.97
N ASP A 99 3.44 4.57 -3.01
CA ASP A 99 3.65 3.73 -4.21
C ASP A 99 4.40 2.42 -3.90
N GLY A 100 5.20 2.39 -2.83
CA GLY A 100 5.92 1.20 -2.37
C GLY A 100 5.11 0.28 -1.46
N ALA A 101 3.83 0.57 -1.18
CA ALA A 101 3.05 -0.11 -0.15
C ALA A 101 3.00 -1.64 -0.31
N SER A 102 2.64 -2.13 -1.50
CA SER A 102 2.55 -3.58 -1.78
C SER A 102 3.90 -4.28 -1.57
N ALA A 103 4.98 -3.74 -2.14
CA ALA A 103 6.33 -4.30 -1.98
C ALA A 103 6.87 -4.21 -0.54
N CYS A 104 6.44 -3.20 0.22
CA CYS A 104 6.76 -3.07 1.64
C CYS A 104 5.98 -4.10 2.48
N PHE A 105 4.68 -4.26 2.21
CA PHE A 105 3.83 -5.24 2.89
C PHE A 105 4.37 -6.66 2.68
N GLU A 106 4.64 -7.04 1.43
CA GLU A 106 5.24 -8.35 1.11
C GLU A 106 6.59 -8.56 1.80
N LEU A 107 7.43 -7.52 1.88
CA LEU A 107 8.71 -7.58 2.57
C LEU A 107 8.53 -7.88 4.07
N MET A 108 7.54 -7.28 4.72
CA MET A 108 7.22 -7.55 6.13
C MET A 108 6.67 -8.97 6.30
N THR A 109 5.65 -9.35 5.53
CA THR A 109 4.97 -10.63 5.66
C THR A 109 5.85 -11.83 5.29
N ASN A 110 6.87 -11.63 4.45
CA ASN A 110 7.85 -12.70 4.13
C ASN A 110 8.79 -13.03 5.29
N LYS A 111 8.79 -12.24 6.37
CA LYS A 111 9.69 -12.40 7.52
C LYS A 111 8.99 -12.85 8.80
N ILE A 112 7.68 -12.76 8.83
CA ILE A 112 6.85 -13.12 9.99
C ILE A 112 5.90 -14.26 9.61
N PRO A 113 5.47 -15.11 10.55
CA PRO A 113 4.50 -16.16 10.28
C PRO A 113 3.13 -15.61 9.87
N ALA A 114 2.41 -16.36 9.03
CA ALA A 114 1.10 -15.96 8.51
C ALA A 114 0.02 -15.71 9.59
N TYR A 115 0.16 -16.29 10.77
CA TYR A 115 -0.78 -16.07 11.87
C TYR A 115 -0.59 -14.71 12.57
N GLU A 116 0.45 -13.94 12.23
CA GLU A 116 0.70 -12.59 12.78
C GLU A 116 0.19 -11.48 11.85
N TYR A 117 -0.48 -11.84 10.75
CA TYR A 117 -1.06 -10.89 9.81
C TYR A 117 -2.33 -11.41 9.12
N ASN A 118 -3.10 -12.25 9.81
CA ASN A 118 -4.33 -12.85 9.28
C ASN A 118 -5.61 -12.15 9.75
N GLU A 119 -5.50 -11.10 10.56
CA GLU A 119 -6.62 -10.25 10.97
C GLU A 119 -6.51 -8.84 10.36
N ARG A 120 -7.65 -8.18 10.06
CA ARG A 120 -7.65 -6.82 9.50
C ARG A 120 -6.76 -5.85 10.30
N GLY A 121 -6.85 -5.88 11.62
CA GLY A 121 -6.10 -4.97 12.50
C GLY A 121 -4.59 -5.09 12.35
N GLU A 122 -4.08 -6.33 12.24
CA GLU A 122 -2.66 -6.62 12.08
C GLU A 122 -2.15 -6.14 10.72
N VAL A 123 -2.92 -6.38 9.66
CA VAL A 123 -2.58 -5.91 8.32
C VAL A 123 -2.54 -4.38 8.26
N LEU A 124 -3.47 -3.69 8.94
CA LEU A 124 -3.45 -2.23 9.05
C LEU A 124 -2.22 -1.74 9.82
N GLU A 125 -1.76 -2.46 10.84
CA GLU A 125 -0.53 -2.16 11.57
C GLU A 125 0.73 -2.28 10.68
N ILE A 126 0.80 -3.34 9.87
CA ILE A 126 1.87 -3.52 8.88
C ILE A 126 1.84 -2.40 7.84
N LEU A 127 0.66 -2.07 7.29
CA LEU A 127 0.52 -0.96 6.34
C LEU A 127 0.90 0.40 6.96
N ASN A 128 0.63 0.59 8.25
CA ASN A 128 1.04 1.78 8.98
C ASN A 128 2.57 1.88 9.09
N SER A 129 3.25 0.75 9.26
CA SER A 129 4.72 0.67 9.23
C SER A 129 5.29 0.99 7.85
N CYS A 130 4.53 0.71 6.79
CA CYS A 130 4.86 1.03 5.41
C CYS A 130 4.56 2.48 4.98
N GLN A 131 4.18 3.39 5.89
CA GLN A 131 3.92 4.79 5.55
C GLN A 131 5.10 5.49 4.87
N GLY A 132 4.82 6.16 3.76
CA GLY A 132 5.83 6.85 2.96
C GLY A 132 6.81 5.92 2.22
N SER A 133 6.44 4.65 2.01
CA SER A 133 7.23 3.72 1.24
C SER A 133 7.28 4.12 -0.24
N THR A 134 8.46 4.01 -0.81
CA THR A 134 8.73 4.25 -2.23
C THR A 134 9.21 2.96 -2.88
N ARG A 135 9.42 2.99 -4.21
CA ARG A 135 10.09 1.89 -4.92
C ARG A 135 11.50 1.55 -4.41
N TYR A 136 12.13 2.46 -3.65
CA TYR A 136 13.47 2.25 -3.07
C TYR A 136 13.40 1.72 -1.64
N THR A 137 12.26 1.76 -0.95
CA THR A 137 12.16 1.34 0.46
C THR A 137 12.59 -0.12 0.64
N SER A 138 12.09 -1.05 -0.18
CA SER A 138 12.51 -2.46 -0.09
C SER A 138 13.98 -2.68 -0.44
N GLN A 139 14.54 -1.88 -1.36
CA GLN A 139 15.97 -1.93 -1.71
C GLN A 139 16.84 -1.42 -0.55
N CYS A 140 16.43 -0.31 0.07
CA CYS A 140 17.06 0.27 1.24
C CYS A 140 17.08 -0.75 2.38
N PHE A 141 15.91 -1.34 2.70
CA PHE A 141 15.78 -2.35 3.73
C PHE A 141 16.73 -3.53 3.45
N THR A 142 16.64 -4.11 2.24
CA THR A 142 17.47 -5.28 1.86
C THR A 142 18.95 -4.97 2.01
N LYS A 143 19.38 -3.76 1.65
CA LYS A 143 20.77 -3.32 1.74
C LYS A 143 21.20 -3.12 3.19
N LEU A 144 20.38 -2.47 4.02
CA LEU A 144 20.65 -2.30 5.44
C LEU A 144 20.75 -3.65 6.17
N THR A 145 19.86 -4.59 5.87
CA THR A 145 19.80 -5.87 6.59
C THR A 145 20.70 -6.96 6.03
N ALA A 146 21.48 -6.69 4.98
CA ALA A 146 22.27 -7.72 4.27
C ALA A 146 23.33 -8.42 5.15
N SER A 147 23.80 -7.76 6.21
CA SER A 147 24.80 -8.29 7.15
C SER A 147 24.21 -8.68 8.50
N ILE A 148 22.89 -8.56 8.68
CA ILE A 148 22.22 -8.81 9.95
C ILE A 148 21.73 -10.27 10.00
N PRO A 149 22.00 -11.01 11.09
CA PRO A 149 21.42 -12.33 11.30
C PRO A 149 19.89 -12.29 11.29
N SER A 150 19.25 -13.32 10.72
CA SER A 150 17.78 -13.31 10.57
C SER A 150 17.00 -13.26 11.87
N TYR A 151 17.60 -13.67 13.00
CA TYR A 151 16.95 -13.64 14.33
C TYR A 151 16.92 -12.25 14.98
N GLU A 152 17.63 -11.26 14.43
CA GLU A 152 17.60 -9.85 14.91
C GLU A 152 16.49 -9.04 14.25
N ILE A 153 15.85 -9.60 13.22
CA ILE A 153 14.82 -8.94 12.40
C ILE A 153 13.80 -10.01 11.99
N ASN A 154 13.03 -10.48 12.97
CA ASN A 154 11.98 -11.50 12.80
C ASN A 154 10.67 -11.14 13.51
N GLU A 155 10.58 -9.99 14.16
CA GLU A 155 9.33 -9.44 14.71
C GLU A 155 8.84 -8.22 13.90
N VAL A 156 7.53 -7.97 13.92
CA VAL A 156 6.87 -6.87 13.17
C VAL A 156 7.51 -5.51 13.49
N ASN A 157 7.68 -5.21 14.78
CA ASN A 157 8.29 -3.97 15.30
C ASN A 157 9.76 -3.80 14.86
N GLU A 158 10.55 -4.88 14.83
CA GLU A 158 11.95 -4.85 14.41
C GLU A 158 12.07 -4.54 12.92
N ILE A 159 11.25 -5.19 12.10
CA ILE A 159 11.19 -4.95 10.66
C ILE A 159 10.69 -3.53 10.40
N ALA A 160 9.65 -3.10 11.11
CA ALA A 160 9.08 -1.76 11.00
C ALA A 160 10.11 -0.66 11.33
N GLU A 161 10.98 -0.87 12.32
CA GLU A 161 12.03 0.09 12.68
C GLU A 161 13.01 0.33 11.52
N VAL A 162 13.43 -0.75 10.84
CA VAL A 162 14.32 -0.64 9.67
C VAL A 162 13.59 -0.02 8.48
N ILE A 163 12.33 -0.39 8.24
CA ILE A 163 11.50 0.22 7.20
C ILE A 163 11.35 1.73 7.44
N LYS A 164 11.16 2.16 8.69
CA LYS A 164 11.05 3.58 9.05
C LYS A 164 12.34 4.36 8.79
N ALA A 165 13.50 3.71 8.95
CA ALA A 165 14.79 4.27 8.54
C ALA A 165 14.92 4.41 7.01
N CYS A 166 14.13 3.65 6.25
CA CYS A 166 14.03 3.66 4.79
C CYS A 166 12.78 4.40 4.25
N GLU A 167 12.01 5.07 5.11
CA GLU A 167 10.85 5.86 4.71
C GLU A 167 11.28 6.98 3.76
N ARG A 168 10.55 7.14 2.66
CA ARG A 168 10.84 8.11 1.59
C ARG A 168 12.21 7.93 0.93
N ALA A 169 12.82 6.74 1.07
CA ALA A 169 14.10 6.45 0.43
C ALA A 169 14.04 6.76 -1.07
N ASP A 170 15.13 7.28 -1.58
CA ASP A 170 15.31 7.63 -2.98
C ASP A 170 16.72 7.23 -3.46
N SER A 171 17.10 7.66 -4.66
CA SER A 171 18.43 7.38 -5.19
C SER A 171 19.55 7.96 -4.32
N TYR A 172 19.35 9.13 -3.68
CA TYR A 172 20.36 9.76 -2.83
C TYR A 172 20.55 8.98 -1.52
N THR A 173 19.45 8.54 -0.91
CA THR A 173 19.44 7.66 0.26
C THR A 173 20.27 6.41 -0.02
N MET A 174 20.03 5.76 -1.17
CA MET A 174 20.76 4.55 -1.57
C MET A 174 22.26 4.80 -1.77
N SER A 175 22.63 5.90 -2.43
CA SER A 175 24.04 6.29 -2.62
C SER A 175 24.73 6.59 -1.28
N CYS A 176 24.05 7.26 -0.34
CA CYS A 176 24.58 7.50 0.99
C CYS A 176 24.87 6.19 1.74
N ILE A 177 23.90 5.26 1.76
CA ILE A 177 24.06 3.94 2.38
C ILE A 177 25.23 3.19 1.74
N GLU A 178 25.40 3.29 0.42
CA GLU A 178 26.53 2.68 -0.29
C GLU A 178 27.88 3.22 0.12
N ILE A 179 28.03 4.53 0.24
CA ILE A 179 29.28 5.15 0.70
C ILE A 179 29.64 4.68 2.12
N ILE A 180 28.66 4.65 3.02
CA ILE A 180 28.87 4.16 4.39
C ILE A 180 29.23 2.67 4.36
N PHE A 181 28.54 1.87 3.55
CA PHE A 181 28.78 0.43 3.50
C PHE A 181 30.15 0.08 2.89
N ASN A 182 30.67 0.90 1.98
CA ASN A 182 32.00 0.73 1.41
C ASN A 182 33.13 1.18 2.33
N SER A 183 32.82 2.03 3.33
CA SER A 183 33.81 2.57 4.27
C SER A 183 33.76 1.93 5.66
N THR A 184 32.71 1.16 5.95
CA THR A 184 32.49 0.52 7.25
C THR A 184 32.61 -1.01 7.12
N PRO A 185 33.41 -1.70 7.95
CA PRO A 185 33.44 -3.16 8.00
C PRO A 185 32.09 -3.78 8.35
N SER A 186 31.82 -5.01 7.91
CA SER A 186 30.52 -5.67 8.14
C SER A 186 30.23 -5.97 9.62
N TYR A 187 31.26 -6.09 10.46
CA TYR A 187 31.09 -6.35 11.90
C TYR A 187 30.72 -5.10 12.72
N ASP A 188 30.82 -3.90 12.12
CA ASP A 188 30.35 -2.63 12.71
C ASP A 188 28.96 -2.22 12.16
N ARG A 189 28.28 -3.16 11.49
CA ARG A 189 26.94 -2.99 10.91
C ARG A 189 26.16 -4.31 10.86
N ASN A 190 26.36 -5.17 11.86
CA ASN A 190 25.72 -6.48 11.97
C ASN A 190 24.61 -6.48 13.03
N GLU A 191 24.40 -5.37 13.74
CA GLU A 191 23.30 -5.20 14.67
C GLU A 191 22.19 -4.32 14.07
N ARG A 192 20.94 -4.61 14.44
CA ARG A 192 19.76 -3.85 13.98
C ARG A 192 19.88 -2.35 14.29
N VAL A 193 20.31 -2.01 15.50
CA VAL A 193 20.46 -0.62 15.95
C VAL A 193 21.47 0.15 15.08
N GLU A 194 22.54 -0.50 14.65
CA GLU A 194 23.57 0.12 13.81
C GLU A 194 23.04 0.47 12.43
N VAL A 195 22.33 -0.46 11.77
CA VAL A 195 21.83 -0.22 10.40
C VAL A 195 20.66 0.76 10.41
N VAL A 196 19.84 0.78 11.46
CA VAL A 196 18.81 1.82 11.66
C VAL A 196 19.47 3.19 11.78
N LYS A 197 20.55 3.31 12.54
CA LYS A 197 21.31 4.56 12.65
C LYS A 197 21.90 4.99 11.30
N ILE A 198 22.41 4.06 10.50
CA ILE A 198 22.90 4.34 9.15
C ILE A 198 21.77 4.83 8.25
N GLY A 199 20.64 4.12 8.20
CA GLY A 199 19.47 4.51 7.40
C GLY A 199 18.97 5.91 7.76
N ASN A 200 18.79 6.19 9.04
CA ASN A 200 18.38 7.51 9.53
C ASN A 200 19.40 8.62 9.20
N SER A 201 20.70 8.31 9.17
CA SER A 201 21.74 9.28 8.80
C SER A 201 21.73 9.61 7.29
N CYS A 202 21.15 8.73 6.48
CA CYS A 202 21.03 8.89 5.02
C CYS A 202 19.66 9.38 4.57
N LYS A 203 18.73 9.58 5.51
CA LYS A 203 17.38 10.07 5.24
C LYS A 203 17.41 11.58 4.97
N TYR A 204 16.75 12.01 3.91
CA TYR A 204 16.68 13.41 3.47
C TYR A 204 15.25 13.95 3.57
#